data_AF-A0A2V6Y428-F1
#
_entry.id   AF-A0A2V6Y428-F1
#
_cell.length_a   1.000
_cell.length_b   1.000
_cell.length_c   1.000
_cell.angle_alpha   90.00
_cell.angle_beta   90.00
_cell.angle_gamma   90.00
#
_symmetry.space_group_name_H-M   'P 1'
#
loop_
_entity.id
_entity.type
_entity.pdbx_description
1 polymer ?
#
loop_
_entity_poly.entity_id
_entity_poly.type
_entity_poly.pdbx_seq_one_letter_code
_entity_poly.pdbx_strand_id
1 'polypeptide(L)' 'MAELQGLGAQLSEAERAGVEIVAVSPDPNEHSQKLAEGLRLGYRFVADRDLAVTRRYGL' A
#
# COMPACT_ATOMS: atom_id res chain seq x y z
N MET A 1 -8.21 -8.38 4.40
CA MET A 1 -7.17 -8.88 5.34
C MET A 1 -6.32 -9.99 4.74
N ALA A 2 -6.92 -11.07 4.18
CA ALA A 2 -6.15 -12.18 3.59
C ALA A 2 -5.33 -11.78 2.33
N GLU A 3 -5.85 -10.89 1.49
CA GLU A 3 -5.18 -10.48 0.24
C GLU A 3 -3.86 -9.73 0.49
N LEU A 4 -3.83 -8.78 1.45
CA LEU A 4 -2.61 -8.01 1.76
C LEU A 4 -1.50 -8.88 2.36
N GLN A 5 -1.85 -9.89 3.16
CA GLN A 5 -0.87 -10.84 3.70
C GLN A 5 -0.31 -11.78 2.61
N GLY A 6 -1.16 -12.21 1.67
CA GLY A 6 -0.74 -13.02 0.52
C GLY A 6 0.22 -12.29 -0.42
N LEU A 7 0.07 -10.96 -0.53
CA LEU A 7 0.94 -10.11 -1.34
C LEU A 7 2.34 -9.91 -0.73
N GLY A 8 2.51 -10.08 0.58
CA GLY A 8 3.77 -9.75 1.27
C GLY A 8 5.03 -10.42 0.69
N ALA A 9 4.91 -11.66 0.22
CA ALA A 9 6.02 -12.39 -0.40
C ALA A 9 6.43 -11.80 -1.76
N GLN A 10 5.45 -11.48 -2.61
CA GLN A 10 5.69 -10.90 -3.94
C GLN A 10 6.23 -9.47 -3.85
N LEU A 11 5.73 -8.69 -2.88
CA LEU A 11 6.18 -7.32 -2.65
C LEU A 11 7.63 -7.29 -2.14
N SER A 12 8.03 -8.26 -1.30
CA SER A 12 9.42 -8.42 -0.86
C SER A 12 10.41 -8.65 -2.01
N GLU A 13 10.00 -9.38 -3.06
CA GLU A 13 10.84 -9.60 -4.25
C GLU A 13 11.02 -8.31 -5.06
N ALA A 14 9.94 -7.54 -5.23
CA ALA A 14 10.00 -6.24 -5.90
C ALA A 14 10.90 -5.24 -5.14
N GLU A 15 10.81 -5.18 -3.81
CA GLU A 15 11.70 -4.36 -2.97
C GLU A 15 13.17 -4.77 -3.14
N ARG A 16 13.48 -6.08 -3.17
CA ARG A 16 14.85 -6.57 -3.42
C ARG A 16 15.37 -6.24 -4.82
N ALA A 17 14.48 -6.05 -5.79
CA ALA A 17 14.82 -5.59 -7.13
C ALA A 17 15.02 -4.05 -7.19
N GLY A 18 14.93 -3.35 -6.06
CA GLY A 18 15.09 -1.89 -5.97
C GLY A 18 13.82 -1.12 -6.33
N VAL A 19 12.66 -1.79 -6.38
CA VAL A 19 11.37 -1.14 -6.66
C VAL A 19 10.82 -0.55 -5.36
N GLU A 20 10.44 0.73 -5.40
CA GLU A 20 9.69 1.34 -4.32
C GLU A 20 8.20 1.02 -4.47
N ILE A 21 7.61 0.50 -3.39
CA ILE A 21 6.19 0.14 -3.35
C ILE A 21 5.47 1.18 -2.49
N VAL A 22 4.37 1.70 -3.03
CA VAL A 22 3.48 2.63 -2.34
C VAL A 22 2.05 2.16 -2.52
N ALA A 23 1.35 1.95 -1.41
CA ALA A 23 -0.06 1.63 -1.42
C ALA A 23 -0.90 2.92 -1.47
N VAL A 24 -1.97 2.90 -2.24
CA VAL A 24 -2.92 4.01 -2.35
C VAL A 24 -4.21 3.61 -1.65
N SER A 25 -4.72 4.45 -0.76
CA SER A 25 -6.00 4.21 -0.06
C SER A 25 -6.78 5.52 0.09
N PRO A 26 -8.12 5.50 0.02
CA PRO A 26 -8.92 6.67 0.40
C PRO A 26 -8.90 6.96 1.91
N ASP A 27 -8.42 6.02 2.73
CA ASP A 27 -8.36 6.17 4.18
C ASP A 27 -7.33 7.22 4.62
N PRO A 28 -7.50 7.84 5.80
CA PRO A 28 -6.47 8.67 6.40
C PRO A 28 -5.17 7.88 6.61
N ASN A 29 -4.03 8.51 6.29
CA ASN A 29 -2.70 7.90 6.44
C ASN A 29 -2.46 7.27 7.81
N GLU A 30 -2.89 7.90 8.90
CA GLU A 30 -2.72 7.35 10.25
C GLU A 30 -3.37 5.97 10.42
N HIS A 31 -4.52 5.75 9.79
CA HIS A 31 -5.21 4.47 9.84
C HIS A 31 -4.48 3.42 9.01
N SER A 32 -4.11 3.76 7.77
CA SER A 32 -3.40 2.86 6.87
C SER A 32 -1.99 2.53 7.37
N GLN A 33 -1.30 3.48 8.01
CA GLN A 33 0.02 3.26 8.58
C GLN A 33 -0.04 2.31 9.77
N LYS A 34 -1.03 2.45 10.67
CA LYS A 34 -1.26 1.49 11.76
C LYS A 34 -1.54 0.08 11.23
N LEU A 35 -2.27 -0.03 10.12
CA LEU A 35 -2.52 -1.31 9.46
C LEU A 35 -1.21 -1.90 8.89
N ALA A 36 -0.39 -1.07 8.24
CA ALA A 36 0.92 -1.47 7.70
C ALA A 36 1.82 -2.04 8.80
N GLU A 37 1.93 -1.33 9.92
CA GLU A 37 2.71 -1.74 11.09
C GLU A 37 2.20 -3.07 11.67
N GLY A 38 0.87 -3.19 11.86
CA GLY A 38 0.25 -4.41 12.37
C GLY A 38 0.45 -5.64 11.48
N LEU A 39 0.56 -5.43 10.17
CA LEU A 39 0.80 -6.48 9.17
C LEU A 39 2.28 -6.66 8.81
N ARG A 40 3.19 -5.89 9.42
CA ARG A 40 4.63 -5.87 9.10
C ARG A 40 4.91 -5.65 7.62
N LEU A 41 4.15 -4.74 7.00
CA LEU A 41 4.33 -4.35 5.61
C LEU A 41 5.43 -3.29 5.53
N GLY A 42 6.38 -3.46 4.60
CA GLY A 42 7.53 -2.56 4.42
C GLY A 42 7.22 -1.27 3.63
N TYR A 43 6.05 -1.22 2.98
CA TYR A 43 5.67 -0.14 2.09
C TYR A 43 4.82 0.95 2.75
N ARG A 44 4.90 2.15 2.18
CA ARG A 44 4.20 3.36 2.66
C ARG A 44 2.81 3.48 2.03
N PHE A 45 1.94 4.27 2.67
CA PHE A 45 0.63 4.62 2.14
C PHE A 45 0.56 6.08 1.68
N VAL A 46 -0.17 6.31 0.60
CA VAL A 46 -0.64 7.62 0.15
C VAL A 46 -2.16 7.68 0.31
N ALA A 47 -2.63 8.64 1.10
CA ALA A 47 -4.04 8.95 1.25
C ALA A 47 -4.58 9.68 0.01
N ASP A 48 -5.35 8.98 -0.81
CA ASP A 48 -6.04 9.46 -2.01
C ASP A 48 -7.52 9.72 -1.70
N ARG A 49 -7.76 10.66 -0.77
CA ARG A 49 -9.08 10.85 -0.15
C ARG A 49 -10.18 11.25 -1.13
N ASP A 50 -9.82 11.94 -2.20
CA ASP A 50 -10.73 12.39 -3.26
C ASP A 50 -10.70 11.48 -4.50
N LEU A 51 -9.95 10.37 -4.42
CA LEU A 51 -9.74 9.40 -5.49
C LEU A 51 -9.05 10.01 -6.73
N ALA A 52 -8.32 11.11 -6.59
CA ALA A 52 -7.68 11.78 -7.71
C ALA A 52 -6.61 10.90 -8.39
N VAL A 53 -5.80 10.20 -7.60
CA VAL A 53 -4.79 9.26 -8.14
C VAL A 53 -5.50 8.08 -8.78
N THR A 54 -6.42 7.44 -8.06
CA THR A 54 -7.16 6.26 -8.51
C THR A 54 -7.85 6.52 -9.85
N ARG A 55 -8.60 7.62 -9.95
CA ARG A 55 -9.30 8.01 -11.19
C ARG A 55 -8.35 8.30 -12.35
N ARG A 56 -7.19 8.91 -12.08
CA ARG A 56 -6.20 9.20 -13.13
C ARG A 56 -5.66 7.94 -13.80
N TYR A 57 -5.62 6.82 -13.08
CA TYR A 57 -5.20 5.52 -13.59
C TYR A 57 -6.36 4.65 -14.11
N GLY A 58 -7.61 5.12 -14.02
CA GLY A 58 -8.79 4.38 -14.49
C GLY A 58 -9.13 3.15 -13.65
N LEU A 59 -8.77 3.18 -12.36
CA LEU A 59 -9.10 2.14 -11.37
C LEU A 59 -10.41 2.45 -10.64
#